data_AF-A0A1V4Q4D4-F1
#
_entry.id   AF-A0A1V4Q4D4-F1
#
_cell.length_a   1.000
_cell.length_b   1.000
_cell.length_c   1.000
_cell.angle_alpha   90.00
_cell.angle_beta   90.00
_cell.angle_gamma   90.00
#
_symmetry.space_group_name_H-M   'P 1'
#
loop_
_entity.id
_entity.type
_entity.pdbx_description
1 polymer ?
#
loop_
_entity_poly.entity_id
_entity_poly.type
_entity_poly.pdbx_seq_one_letter_code
_entity_poly.pdbx_strand_id
1 'polypeptide(L)'
;MAQQITYNHGSIDTTLGDQASYLKAANEVRDDINAVFNSLLEIYEGEAATTLQHVKSQIDQQLIDAFNNMNDSTKHAGEQNQMMQALDAKNASLFS
;
A
#
# COMPACT_ATOMS: atom_id res chain seq x y z
N MET A 1 27.47 12.26 22.23
CA MET A 1 26.89 10.89 22.13
C MET A 1 25.94 10.92 20.95
N ALA A 2 26.36 10.41 19.80
CA ALA A 2 25.44 10.28 18.66
C ALA A 2 24.38 9.25 19.03
N GLN A 3 23.09 9.59 18.90
CA GLN A 3 22.03 8.61 19.00
C GLN A 3 22.27 7.59 17.88
N GLN A 4 22.72 6.40 18.27
CA GLN A 4 22.91 5.30 17.34
C GLN A 4 21.52 4.84 16.90
N ILE A 5 21.02 5.40 15.80
CA ILE A 5 19.82 4.90 15.16
C ILE A 5 20.16 3.48 14.71
N THR A 6 19.65 2.49 15.45
CA THR A 6 19.90 1.09 15.17
C THR A 6 18.83 0.64 14.19
N TYR A 7 19.16 0.64 12.90
CA TYR A 7 18.21 0.19 11.87
C TYR A 7 18.10 -1.33 11.91
N ASN A 8 16.91 -1.83 12.26
CA ASN A 8 16.61 -3.26 12.18
C ASN A 8 16.12 -3.60 10.76
N HIS A 9 17.08 -3.79 9.85
CA HIS A 9 16.82 -4.06 8.44
C HIS A 9 15.89 -5.27 8.21
N GLY A 10 16.01 -6.33 9.02
CA GLY A 10 15.15 -7.51 8.91
C GLY A 10 13.69 -7.24 9.32
N SER A 11 13.46 -6.38 10.32
CA SER A 11 12.11 -5.94 10.69
C SER A 11 11.49 -5.05 9.60
N ILE A 12 12.30 -4.26 8.90
CA ILE A 12 11.83 -3.41 7.80
C ILE A 12 11.46 -4.28 6.60
N ASP A 13 12.30 -5.24 6.20
CA ASP A 13 12.02 -6.15 5.09
C ASP A 13 10.76 -7.00 5.34
N THR A 14 10.56 -7.47 6.58
CA THR A 14 9.33 -8.19 6.97
C THR A 14 8.10 -7.29 6.82
N THR A 15 8.18 -6.05 7.30
CA THR A 15 7.07 -5.08 7.20
C THR A 15 6.76 -4.73 5.74
N LEU A 16 7.77 -4.61 4.87
CA LEU A 16 7.60 -4.38 3.44
C LEU A 16 6.93 -5.58 2.75
N GLY A 17 7.29 -6.81 3.13
CA GLY A 17 6.65 -8.04 2.65
C GLY A 17 5.18 -8.16 3.07
N ASP A 18 4.87 -7.79 4.31
CA ASP A 18 3.49 -7.73 4.82
C ASP A 18 2.67 -6.68 4.05
N GLN A 19 3.24 -5.50 3.80
CA GLN A 19 2.59 -4.45 3.02
C GLN A 19 2.25 -4.90 1.59
N ALA A 20 3.15 -5.62 0.91
CA ALA A 20 2.86 -6.20 -0.40
C ALA A 20 1.70 -7.22 -0.36
N SER A 21 1.61 -8.01 0.72
CA SER A 21 0.51 -8.93 0.93
C SER A 21 -0.82 -8.21 1.19
N TYR A 22 -0.80 -7.13 1.97
CA TYR A 22 -1.99 -6.29 2.19
C TYR A 22 -2.44 -5.59 0.90
N LEU A 23 -1.52 -5.14 0.05
CA LEU A 23 -1.84 -4.58 -1.27
C LEU A 23 -2.54 -5.61 -2.15
N LYS A 24 -2.10 -6.87 -2.13
CA LYS A 24 -2.77 -7.94 -2.87
C LYS A 24 -4.19 -8.18 -2.32
N ALA A 25 -4.34 -8.33 -1.01
CA ALA A 25 -5.64 -8.55 -0.36
C ALA A 25 -6.61 -7.38 -0.63
N ALA A 26 -6.11 -6.15 -0.63
CA ALA A 26 -6.93 -4.99 -0.94
C ALA A 26 -7.43 -5.00 -2.41
N ASN A 27 -6.63 -5.51 -3.35
CA ASN A 27 -7.06 -5.62 -4.75
C ASN A 27 -8.17 -6.66 -4.90
N GLU A 28 -8.05 -7.79 -4.19
CA GLU A 28 -9.10 -8.81 -4.13
C GLU A 28 -10.41 -8.24 -3.55
N VAL A 29 -10.33 -7.47 -2.45
CA VAL A 29 -11.50 -6.78 -1.88
C VAL A 29 -12.12 -5.79 -2.87
N ARG A 30 -11.31 -5.08 -3.65
CA ARG A 30 -11.82 -4.16 -4.68
C ARG A 30 -12.60 -4.92 -5.77
N ASP A 31 -12.10 -6.06 -6.20
CA ASP A 31 -12.77 -6.89 -7.20
C ASP A 31 -14.10 -7.45 -6.66
N ASP A 32 -14.14 -7.86 -5.39
CA ASP A 32 -15.36 -8.28 -4.71
C ASP A 32 -16.40 -7.14 -4.63
N ILE A 33 -15.96 -5.93 -4.26
CA ILE A 33 -16.82 -4.74 -4.25
C ILE A 33 -17.38 -4.49 -5.66
N ASN A 34 -16.54 -4.56 -6.68
CA ASN A 34 -16.98 -4.38 -8.08
C ASN A 34 -18.03 -5.41 -8.47
N ALA A 35 -17.84 -6.68 -8.10
CA ALA A 35 -18.80 -7.74 -8.38
C ALA A 35 -20.17 -7.46 -7.72
N VAL A 36 -20.17 -7.07 -6.44
CA VAL A 36 -21.40 -6.73 -5.70
C VAL A 36 -22.11 -5.56 -6.34
N PHE A 37 -21.41 -4.47 -6.64
CA PHE A 37 -22.03 -3.29 -7.26
C PHE A 37 -22.59 -3.61 -8.65
N ASN A 38 -21.92 -4.43 -9.45
CA ASN A 38 -22.44 -4.84 -10.75
C ASN A 38 -23.74 -5.64 -10.60
N SER A 39 -23.81 -6.60 -9.67
CA SER A 39 -25.05 -7.34 -9.39
C SER A 39 -26.17 -6.43 -8.87
N LEU A 40 -25.86 -5.44 -8.05
CA LEU A 40 -26.86 -4.48 -7.56
C LEU A 40 -27.37 -3.57 -8.69
N LEU A 41 -26.52 -3.17 -9.64
CA LEU A 41 -26.93 -2.37 -10.80
C LEU A 41 -27.87 -3.11 -11.76
N GLU A 42 -27.89 -4.44 -11.74
CA GLU A 42 -28.86 -5.22 -12.52
C GLU A 42 -30.28 -5.15 -11.93
N ILE A 43 -30.39 -4.85 -10.63
CA ILE A 43 -31.66 -4.86 -9.89
C ILE A 43 -32.19 -3.43 -9.69
N TYR A 44 -31.30 -2.47 -9.46
CA TYR A 44 -31.69 -1.07 -9.28
C TYR A 44 -31.85 -0.38 -10.63
N GLU A 45 -32.98 0.30 -10.81
CA GLU A 45 -33.27 1.16 -11.96
C GLU A 45 -33.42 2.63 -11.54
N GLY A 46 -33.36 3.54 -12.51
CA GLY A 46 -33.64 4.97 -12.30
C GLY A 46 -32.63 5.69 -11.40
N GLU A 47 -33.14 6.53 -10.49
CA GLU A 47 -32.33 7.38 -9.60
C GLU A 47 -31.48 6.57 -8.62
N ALA A 48 -31.98 5.41 -8.18
CA ALA A 48 -31.25 4.50 -7.30
C ALA A 48 -30.01 3.92 -8.01
N ALA A 49 -30.13 3.50 -9.27
CA ALA A 49 -29.01 3.01 -10.07
C ALA A 49 -27.93 4.09 -10.25
N THR A 50 -28.36 5.32 -10.53
CA THR A 50 -27.46 6.48 -10.70
C THR A 50 -26.70 6.78 -9.40
N THR A 51 -27.41 6.76 -8.27
CA THR A 51 -26.80 6.95 -6.95
C THR A 51 -25.82 5.82 -6.64
N LEU A 52 -26.17 4.58 -6.95
CA LEU A 52 -25.30 3.42 -6.74
C LEU A 52 -24.02 3.50 -7.58
N GLN A 53 -24.12 3.92 -8.84
CA GLN A 53 -22.95 4.20 -9.69
C GLN A 53 -22.07 5.31 -9.11
N HIS A 54 -22.68 6.36 -8.56
CA HIS A 54 -21.92 7.44 -7.92
C HIS A 54 -21.16 6.96 -6.69
N VAL A 55 -21.82 6.19 -5.82
CA VAL A 55 -21.17 5.58 -4.64
C VAL A 55 -20.05 4.64 -5.05
N LYS A 56 -20.27 3.79 -6.06
CA LYS A 56 -19.22 2.91 -6.60
C LYS A 56 -17.98 3.70 -7.01
N SER A 57 -18.17 4.78 -7.77
CA SER A 57 -17.09 5.65 -8.23
C SER A 57 -16.31 6.27 -7.07
N GLN A 58 -17.01 6.71 -6.02
CA GLN A 58 -16.35 7.25 -4.82
C GLN A 58 -15.51 6.20 -4.09
N ILE A 59 -16.03 4.98 -3.93
CA ILE A 59 -15.30 3.88 -3.29
C ILE A 59 -14.06 3.51 -4.12
N ASP A 60 -14.21 3.39 -5.45
CA ASP A 60 -13.09 3.13 -6.35
C ASP A 60 -11.99 4.20 -6.20
N GLN A 61 -12.35 5.47 -6.13
CA GLN A 61 -11.39 6.56 -5.95
C GLN A 61 -10.67 6.48 -4.59
N GLN A 62 -11.41 6.24 -3.50
CA GLN A 62 -10.82 6.10 -2.17
C GLN A 62 -9.85 4.91 -2.08
N LEU A 63 -10.19 3.80 -2.73
CA LEU A 63 -9.32 2.64 -2.82
C LEU A 63 -8.04 2.98 -3.59
N ILE A 64 -8.15 3.63 -4.76
CA ILE A 64 -6.99 4.06 -5.56
C ILE A 64 -6.07 4.98 -4.74
N ASP A 65 -6.63 5.94 -4.01
CA ASP A 65 -5.84 6.87 -3.20
C ASP A 65 -5.13 6.15 -2.05
N ALA A 66 -5.82 5.22 -1.37
CA ALA A 66 -5.22 4.38 -0.34
C ALA A 66 -4.09 3.50 -0.89
N PHE A 67 -4.29 2.92 -2.08
CA PHE A 67 -3.27 2.14 -2.79
C PHE A 67 -2.03 2.95 -3.11
N ASN A 68 -2.21 4.14 -3.68
CA ASN A 68 -1.11 5.01 -4.04
C ASN A 68 -0.31 5.42 -2.80
N ASN A 69 -0.99 5.79 -1.71
CA ASN A 69 -0.34 6.15 -0.45
C ASN A 69 0.45 4.98 0.16
N MET A 70 -0.13 3.76 0.14
CA MET A 70 0.58 2.57 0.61
C MET A 70 1.80 2.26 -0.25
N ASN A 71 1.65 2.27 -1.58
CA ASN A 71 2.73 1.98 -2.50
C ASN A 71 3.88 2.99 -2.39
N ASP A 72 3.57 4.29 -2.27
CA ASP A 72 4.56 5.34 -2.08
C ASP A 72 5.30 5.21 -0.74
N SER A 73 4.59 4.82 0.32
CA SER A 73 5.17 4.58 1.65
C SER A 73 6.09 3.36 1.64
N THR A 74 5.67 2.25 1.03
CA THR A 74 6.48 1.03 0.84
C THR A 74 7.74 1.35 0.04
N LYS A 75 7.62 2.12 -1.04
CA LYS A 75 8.75 2.48 -1.90
C LYS A 75 9.77 3.35 -1.16
N HIS A 76 9.31 4.38 -0.45
CA HIS A 76 10.20 5.21 0.38
C HIS A 76 10.90 4.41 1.48
N ALA A 77 10.18 3.49 2.14
CA ALA A 77 10.75 2.64 3.18
C ALA A 77 11.81 1.67 2.60
N GLY A 78 11.56 1.11 1.41
CA GLY A 78 12.54 0.27 0.70
C GLY A 78 13.79 1.06 0.29
N GLU A 79 13.62 2.25 -0.30
CA GLU A 79 14.72 3.13 -0.71
C GLU A 79 15.56 3.59 0.50
N GLN A 80 14.91 3.95 1.62
CA GLN A 80 15.62 4.25 2.87
C GLN A 80 16.39 3.04 3.39
N ASN A 81 15.79 1.85 3.40
CA ASN A 81 16.45 0.65 3.88
C ASN A 81 17.73 0.35 3.07
N GLN A 82 17.66 0.44 1.74
CA GLN A 82 18.80 0.23 0.85
C GLN A 82 19.90 1.29 1.05
N MET A 83 19.53 2.57 1.15
CA MET A 83 20.49 3.65 1.41
C MET A 83 21.20 3.46 2.75
N MET A 84 20.48 3.05 3.79
CA MET A 84 21.04 2.83 5.12
C MET A 84 21.99 1.61 5.14
N GLN A 85 21.61 0.49 4.51
CA GLN A 85 22.52 -0.66 4.38
C GLN A 85 23.81 -0.29 3.64
N ALA A 86 23.70 0.51 2.58
CA ALA A 86 24.87 0.98 1.83
C ALA A 86 25.76 1.92 2.68
N LEU A 87 25.15 2.79 3.49
CA LEU A 87 25.88 3.66 4.43
C LEU A 87 26.59 2.85 5.51
N ASP A 88 25.92 1.85 6.09
CA ASP A 88 26.50 0.98 7.12
C ASP A 88 27.65 0.14 6.56
N ALA A 89 27.50 -0.42 5.35
CA ALA A 89 28.58 -1.14 4.66
C ALA A 89 29.80 -0.24 4.40
N LYS A 90 29.56 1.01 3.95
CA LYS A 90 30.64 1.98 3.72
C LYS A 90 31.31 2.39 5.03
N ASN A 91 30.56 2.66 6.09
CA ASN A 91 31.11 2.98 7.40
C ASN A 91 31.92 1.80 7.96
N ALA A 92 31.41 0.57 7.88
CA ALA A 92 32.14 -0.62 8.30
C ALA A 92 33.47 -0.78 7.55
N SER A 93 33.51 -0.50 6.24
CA SER A 93 34.74 -0.54 5.43
C SER A 93 35.76 0.57 5.78
N LEU A 94 35.32 1.66 6.41
CA LEU A 94 36.20 2.75 6.86
C LEU A 94 36.81 2.48 8.23
N PHE A 95 36.23 1.55 9.01
CA PHE A 95 36.69 1.18 10.35
C PHE A 95 37.28 -0.24 10.43
N SER A 96 37.43 -0.93 9.28
CA SER A 96 38.17 -2.19 9.11
C SER A 96 39.57 -1.94 8.56
#